data_AF-A0A524FA57-F1
#
_entry.id   AF-A0A524FA57-F1
#
_cell.length_a   1.000
_cell.length_b   1.000
_cell.length_c   1.000
_cell.angle_alpha   90.00
_cell.angle_beta   90.00
_cell.angle_gamma   90.00
#
_symmetry.space_group_name_H-M   'P 1'
#
loop_
_entity.id
_entity.type
_entity.pdbx_description
1 polymer ?
#
loop_
_entity_poly.entity_id
_entity_poly.type
_entity_poly.pdbx_seq_one_letter_code
_entity_poly.pdbx_strand_id
1 'polypeptide(L)' 'MSKITEEELEIASLDILRDIGYSIKFGPDISPSGIVPERNSYREIFLKERFYSALNYIILKIFEEIG' A
#
# COMPACT_ATOMS: atom_id res chain seq x y z
N MET A 1 -29.46 7.95 17.67
CA MET A 1 -28.63 7.26 16.66
C MET A 1 -27.20 7.76 16.83
N SER A 2 -26.26 6.88 17.17
CA SER A 2 -24.84 7.24 17.03
C SER A 2 -24.54 7.37 15.54
N LYS A 3 -23.91 8.46 15.16
CA LYS A 3 -23.41 8.64 13.80
C LYS A 3 -21.96 8.16 13.81
N ILE A 4 -21.63 7.27 12.89
CA ILE A 4 -20.24 6.95 12.58
C ILE A 4 -19.66 8.15 11.81
N THR A 5 -18.48 8.59 12.20
CA THR A 5 -17.71 9.65 11.55
C THR A 5 -16.80 9.09 10.45
N GLU A 6 -16.32 9.95 9.55
CA GLU A 6 -15.33 9.56 8.54
C GLU A 6 -14.05 9.02 9.18
N GLU A 7 -13.60 9.66 10.26
CA GLU A 7 -12.41 9.24 11.01
C GLU A 7 -12.59 7.85 11.64
N GLU A 8 -13.74 7.59 12.28
CA GLU A 8 -14.04 6.25 12.83
C GLU A 8 -14.10 5.18 11.74
N LEU A 9 -14.68 5.50 10.58
CA LEU A 9 -14.73 4.60 9.43
C LEU A 9 -13.33 4.32 8.87
N GLU A 10 -12.48 5.35 8.76
CA GLU A 10 -11.10 5.22 8.29
C GLU A 10 -10.29 4.33 9.23
N ILE A 11 -10.32 4.59 10.53
CA ILE A 11 -9.59 3.80 11.54
C ILE A 11 -10.04 2.34 11.49
N ALA A 12 -11.35 2.07 11.50
CA ALA A 12 -11.86 0.70 11.44
C ALA A 12 -11.44 -0.02 10.15
N SER A 13 -11.43 0.68 9.01
CA SER A 13 -11.01 0.12 7.72
C SER A 13 -9.51 -0.21 7.72
N LEU A 14 -8.68 0.68 8.25
CA LEU A 14 -7.25 0.49 8.40
C LEU A 14 -6.93 -0.70 9.33
N ASP A 15 -7.67 -0.86 10.41
CA ASP A 15 -7.51 -1.97 11.35
C ASP A 15 -7.81 -3.32 10.67
N ILE A 16 -8.92 -3.43 9.94
CA ILE A 16 -9.27 -4.64 9.18
C ILE A 16 -8.17 -4.98 8.16
N LEU A 17 -7.66 -3.99 7.43
CA LEU A 17 -6.59 -4.19 6.45
C LEU A 17 -5.30 -4.68 7.12
N ARG A 18 -4.98 -4.13 8.29
CA ARG A 18 -3.81 -4.56 9.07
C ARG A 18 -3.93 -6.01 9.52
N ASP A 19 -5.12 -6.40 9.98
CA ASP A 19 -5.39 -7.76 10.48
C ASP A 19 -5.24 -8.83 9.39
N ILE A 20 -5.52 -8.48 8.13
CA ILE A 20 -5.30 -9.39 6.98
C ILE A 20 -3.91 -9.24 6.35
N GLY A 21 -3.00 -8.50 6.99
CA GLY A 21 -1.58 -8.43 6.64
C GLY A 21 -1.16 -7.26 5.76
N TYR A 22 -2.00 -6.26 5.53
CA TYR A 22 -1.58 -5.06 4.80
C TYR A 22 -0.79 -4.10 5.69
N SER A 23 0.29 -3.55 5.12
CA SER A 23 0.98 -2.41 5.70
C SER A 23 0.25 -1.11 5.36
N ILE A 24 0.16 -0.20 6.33
CA ILE A 24 -0.40 1.15 6.13
C ILE A 24 0.75 2.14 5.89
N LYS A 25 0.57 3.05 4.95
CA LYS A 25 1.50 4.14 4.67
C LYS A 25 0.78 5.47 4.64
N PHE A 26 1.43 6.50 5.16
CA PHE A 26 0.89 7.85 5.12
C PHE A 26 0.97 8.40 3.70
N GLY A 27 -0.19 8.74 3.13
CA GLY A 27 -0.32 9.17 1.74
C GLY A 27 0.58 10.36 1.35
N PRO A 28 0.70 11.40 2.19
CA PRO A 28 1.58 12.54 1.92
C PRO A 28 3.07 12.19 1.80
N ASP A 29 3.57 11.25 2.61
CA ASP A 29 4.99 10.86 2.57
C ASP A 29 5.38 10.26 1.22
N ILE A 30 4.46 9.53 0.60
CA ILE A 30 4.66 8.84 -0.70
C ILE A 30 4.08 9.60 -1.90
N SER A 31 3.58 10.81 -1.67
CA SER A 31 3.05 11.67 -2.73
C SER A 31 4.16 12.19 -3.65
N PRO A 32 3.84 12.78 -4.82
CA PRO A 32 4.87 13.33 -5.71
C PRO A 32 5.74 14.42 -5.08
N SER A 33 5.23 15.10 -4.06
CA SER A 33 5.94 16.13 -3.29
C SER A 33 6.32 15.66 -1.89
N GLY A 34 6.23 14.36 -1.63
CA GLY A 34 6.46 13.74 -0.33
C GLY A 34 7.94 13.58 0.02
N ILE A 35 8.18 13.06 1.22
CA ILE A 35 9.52 12.81 1.74
C ILE A 35 10.17 11.62 1.02
N VAL A 36 9.37 10.62 0.63
CA VAL A 36 9.81 9.43 -0.11
C VAL A 36 8.85 9.21 -1.28
N PRO A 37 8.93 10.01 -2.35
CA PRO A 37 7.95 9.96 -3.44
C PRO A 37 7.91 8.58 -4.09
N GLU A 38 6.72 7.97 -4.10
CA GLU A 38 6.48 6.71 -4.82
C GLU A 38 5.48 6.89 -5.97
N ARG A 39 4.83 8.07 -6.04
CA ARG A 39 3.92 8.48 -7.11
C ARG A 39 4.56 9.60 -7.91
N ASN A 40 4.38 9.57 -9.23
CA ASN A 40 4.76 10.67 -10.12
C ASN A 40 3.64 11.71 -10.27
N SER A 41 2.40 11.34 -9.94
CA SER A 41 1.23 12.22 -9.99
C SER A 41 0.22 11.85 -8.91
N TYR A 42 -0.53 12.83 -8.40
CA TYR A 42 -1.64 12.60 -7.47
C TYR A 42 -2.79 11.78 -8.09
N ARG A 43 -2.80 11.62 -9.42
CA ARG A 43 -3.75 10.76 -10.14
C ARG A 43 -3.34 9.28 -10.15
N GLU A 44 -2.11 8.95 -9.76
CA GLU A 44 -1.67 7.56 -9.70
C GLU A 44 -2.28 6.86 -8.49
N ILE A 45 -3.21 5.95 -8.77
CA ILE A 45 -3.86 5.09 -7.77
C ILE A 45 -3.09 3.78 -7.51
N PHE A 46 -1.98 3.56 -8.23
CA PHE A 46 -1.23 2.31 -8.23
C PHE A 46 0.28 2.59 -8.14
N LEU A 47 0.97 1.88 -7.24
CA LEU A 47 2.42 2.02 -7.01
C LEU A 47 3.19 1.01 -7.86
N LYS A 48 3.50 1.41 -9.10
CA LYS A 48 4.11 0.54 -10.13
C LYS A 48 5.41 -0.12 -9.65
N GLU A 49 6.32 0.66 -9.07
CA GLU A 49 7.63 0.16 -8.63
C GLU A 49 7.51 -0.91 -7.54
N ARG A 50 6.60 -0.72 -6.57
CA ARG A 50 6.33 -1.75 -5.55
C ARG A 50 5.79 -3.03 -6.17
N PHE A 51 4.86 -2.91 -7.12
CA PHE A 51 4.27 -4.06 -7.77
C PHE A 51 5.31 -4.87 -8.56
N TYR A 52 6.10 -4.20 -9.40
CA TYR A 52 7.13 -4.90 -10.17
C TYR A 52 8.22 -5.49 -9.26
N SER A 53 8.59 -4.79 -8.18
CA SER A 53 9.52 -5.33 -7.18
C SER A 53 8.98 -6.60 -6.52
N ALA A 54 7.70 -6.61 -6.14
CA ALA A 54 7.04 -7.77 -5.55
C ALA A 54 6.93 -8.94 -6.55
N LEU A 55 6.57 -8.66 -7.81
CA LEU A 55 6.54 -9.67 -8.86
C LEU A 55 7.91 -10.30 -9.08
N ASN A 56 8.95 -9.46 -9.22
CA ASN A 56 10.32 -9.94 -9.41
C ASN A 56 10.77 -10.81 -8.23
N TYR A 57 10.46 -10.40 -7.00
CA TYR A 57 10.75 -11.20 -5.81
C TYR A 57 10.07 -12.59 -5.87
N ILE A 58 8.78 -12.64 -6.18
CA ILE A 58 8.04 -13.91 -6.28
C ILE A 58 8.62 -14.80 -7.39
N ILE A 59 8.90 -14.23 -8.56
CA ILE A 59 9.47 -14.95 -9.70
C ILE A 59 10.83 -15.56 -9.33
N LEU A 60 11.72 -14.80 -8.70
CA LEU A 60 13.03 -15.30 -8.26
C LEU A 60 12.87 -16.46 -7.27
N LYS A 61 11.95 -16.33 -6.31
CA LYS A 61 11.70 -17.37 -5.31
C LYS A 61 11.19 -18.67 -5.93
N ILE A 62 10.36 -18.58 -6.97
CA ILE A 62 9.87 -19.75 -7.72
C ILE A 62 11.04 -20.44 -8.44
N PHE A 63 11.95 -19.69 -9.06
CA PHE A 63 13.11 -20.28 -9.73
C PHE A 63 14.07 -20.99 -8.76
N GLU A 64 14.26 -20.45 -7.55
CA GLU A 64 15.06 -21.10 -6.49
C GLU A 64 14.46 -22.42 -6.00
N GLU A 65 13.13 -22.57 -6.01
CA GLU A 65 12.44 -23.77 -5.52
C GLU A 65 12.34 -24.89 -6.58
N ILE A 66 12.52 -24.57 -7.86
CA ILE A 66 12.42 -25.52 -8.99
C ILE A 66 13.81 -25.95 -9.52
N GLY A 67 14.86 -25.18 -9.25
CA GLY A 67 16.25 -25.49 -9.62
C GLY A 67 16.93 -26.44 -8.64
#